data_AF-A0A318QNX0-F1
#
_entry.id   AF-A0A318QNX0-F1
#
_cell.length_a   1.000
_cell.length_b   1.000
_cell.length_c   1.000
_cell.angle_alpha   90.00
_cell.angle_beta   90.00
_cell.angle_gamma   90.00
#
_symmetry.space_group_name_H-M   'P 1'
#
loop_
_entity.id
_entity.type
_entity.pdbx_description
1 polymer ?
#
loop_
_entity_poly.entity_id
_entity_poly.type
_entity_poly.pdbx_seq_one_letter_code
_entity_poly.pdbx_strand_id
1 'polypeptide(L)'
;MSFGERVNKLDAWLLERVFQPVADALPERLTAMDVGMSFLIGAVLLSAAAISALLLLDGMTINNLITNVLGWFFEVIFYMGIHRMRAMVRPGYLNPFRVMLVGMRPISIPFAAYALYQAVTADAVYELALWFNSLSQLVFVAGLYLISCNVPPPGHRARQTSFGRGPLPNEL
;
A
#
# COMPACT_ATOMS: atom_id res chain seq x y z
N MET A 1 18.91 -4.55 -21.62
CA MET A 1 17.99 -4.13 -20.53
C MET A 1 18.79 -3.99 -19.26
N SER A 2 18.80 -2.81 -18.68
CA SER A 2 19.41 -2.56 -17.36
C SER A 2 18.62 -3.29 -16.26
N PHE A 3 19.26 -3.64 -15.15
CA PHE A 3 18.60 -4.24 -13.99
C PHE A 3 17.44 -3.37 -13.48
N GLY A 4 17.60 -2.04 -13.49
CA GLY A 4 16.55 -1.10 -13.09
C GLY A 4 15.32 -1.13 -14.01
N GLU A 5 15.51 -1.30 -15.33
CA GLU A 5 14.39 -1.42 -16.27
C GLU A 5 13.59 -2.70 -16.03
N ARG A 6 14.27 -3.80 -15.67
CA ARG A 6 13.61 -5.07 -15.34
C ARG A 6 12.76 -4.95 -14.08
N VAL A 7 13.28 -4.29 -13.04
CA VAL A 7 12.56 -4.04 -11.80
C VAL A 7 11.34 -3.14 -12.05
N ASN A 8 11.49 -2.06 -12.80
CA ASN A 8 10.37 -1.17 -13.14
C ASN A 8 9.31 -1.87 -13.99
N LYS A 9 9.72 -2.77 -14.90
CA LYS A 9 8.78 -3.57 -15.68
C LYS A 9 8.00 -4.57 -14.83
N LEU A 10 8.65 -5.17 -13.82
CA LEU A 10 8.00 -6.06 -12.85
C LEU A 10 7.05 -5.28 -11.93
N ASP A 11 7.44 -4.10 -11.43
CA ASP A 11 6.57 -3.21 -10.65
C ASP A 11 5.33 -2.82 -11.45
N ALA A 12 5.51 -2.37 -12.69
CA ALA A 12 4.40 -2.02 -13.57
C ALA A 12 3.48 -3.22 -13.84
N TRP A 13 4.06 -4.40 -14.08
CA TRP A 13 3.31 -5.64 -14.25
C TRP A 13 2.48 -5.99 -13.00
N LEU A 14 3.06 -5.87 -11.80
CA LEU A 14 2.36 -6.16 -10.54
C LEU A 14 1.21 -5.17 -10.33
N LEU A 15 1.45 -3.89 -10.58
CA LEU A 15 0.46 -2.84 -10.47
C LEU A 15 -0.70 -3.06 -11.46
N GLU A 16 -0.42 -3.38 -12.72
CA GLU A 16 -1.44 -3.55 -13.75
C GLU A 16 -2.20 -4.87 -13.65
N ARG A 17 -1.53 -5.96 -13.25
CA ARG A 17 -2.12 -7.30 -13.30
C ARG A 17 -2.72 -7.76 -11.97
N VAL A 18 -2.27 -7.21 -10.84
CA VAL A 18 -2.74 -7.61 -9.51
C VAL A 18 -3.55 -6.49 -8.86
N PHE A 19 -3.00 -5.28 -8.76
CA PHE A 19 -3.64 -4.22 -7.98
C PHE A 19 -4.72 -3.46 -8.75
N GLN A 20 -4.52 -3.18 -10.04
CA GLN A 20 -5.53 -2.53 -10.86
C GLN A 20 -6.85 -3.32 -10.97
N PRO A 21 -6.89 -4.65 -11.20
CA PRO A 21 -8.16 -5.38 -11.21
C PRO A 21 -8.82 -5.43 -9.83
N VAL A 22 -8.03 -5.48 -8.74
CA VAL A 22 -8.58 -5.36 -7.38
C VAL A 22 -9.20 -3.98 -7.17
N ALA A 23 -8.53 -2.91 -7.63
CA ALA A 23 -9.02 -1.54 -7.57
C ALA A 23 -10.30 -1.31 -8.40
N ASP A 24 -10.42 -2.02 -9.53
CA ASP A 24 -11.59 -1.95 -10.41
C ASP A 24 -12.77 -2.75 -9.86
N ALA A 25 -12.52 -3.84 -9.11
CA ALA A 25 -13.54 -4.65 -8.45
C ALA A 25 -14.09 -4.02 -7.14
N LEU A 26 -13.51 -2.93 -6.66
CA LEU A 26 -13.99 -2.23 -5.44
C LEU A 26 -15.40 -1.63 -5.64
N PRO A 27 -16.23 -1.63 -4.58
CA PRO A 27 -17.59 -1.08 -4.66
C PRO A 27 -17.56 0.43 -4.91
N GLU A 28 -18.59 0.98 -5.58
CA GLU A 28 -18.64 2.39 -6.03
C GLU A 28 -18.40 3.42 -4.92
N ARG A 29 -18.72 3.07 -3.67
CA ARG A 29 -18.49 3.90 -2.47
C ARG A 29 -17.05 3.95 -1.97
N LEU A 30 -16.19 3.02 -2.39
CA LEU A 30 -14.79 2.92 -1.94
C LEU A 30 -13.87 3.08 -3.15
N THR A 31 -13.12 4.18 -3.19
CA THR A 31 -12.08 4.32 -4.21
C THR A 31 -10.81 3.58 -3.77
N ALA A 32 -10.01 3.13 -4.74
CA ALA A 32 -8.71 2.50 -4.45
C ALA A 32 -7.77 3.44 -3.66
N MET A 33 -7.93 4.75 -3.86
CA MET A 33 -7.24 5.77 -3.06
C MET A 33 -7.67 5.72 -1.59
N ASP A 34 -8.97 5.61 -1.31
CA ASP A 34 -9.48 5.55 0.07
C ASP A 34 -9.00 4.29 0.78
N VAL A 35 -9.11 3.14 0.09
CA VAL A 35 -8.61 1.86 0.61
C VAL A 35 -7.11 1.93 0.83
N GLY A 36 -6.35 2.42 -0.16
CA GLY A 36 -4.90 2.58 -0.04
C GLY A 36 -4.49 3.47 1.14
N MET A 37 -5.22 4.56 1.38
CA MET A 37 -5.00 5.43 2.54
C MET A 37 -5.33 4.74 3.87
N SER A 38 -6.39 3.92 3.92
CA SER A 38 -6.71 3.09 5.08
C SER A 38 -5.62 2.05 5.37
N PHE A 39 -5.03 1.47 4.33
CA PHE A 39 -3.87 0.58 4.48
C PHE A 39 -2.65 1.35 5.00
N LEU A 40 -2.34 2.53 4.46
CA LEU A 40 -1.20 3.32 4.94
C LEU A 40 -1.33 3.73 6.41
N ILE A 41 -2.51 4.19 6.86
CA ILE A 41 -2.71 4.47 8.30
C ILE A 41 -2.69 3.18 9.14
N GLY A 42 -3.23 2.08 8.61
CA GLY A 42 -3.17 0.77 9.25
C GLY A 42 -1.73 0.32 9.49
N ALA A 43 -0.84 0.50 8.51
CA ALA A 43 0.58 0.24 8.66
C ALA A 43 1.20 1.09 9.78
N VAL A 44 0.96 2.40 9.79
CA VAL A 44 1.44 3.31 10.86
C VAL A 44 1.00 2.85 12.25
N LEU A 45 -0.25 2.40 12.39
CA LEU A 45 -0.79 1.92 13.66
C LEU A 45 -0.20 0.55 14.07
N LEU A 46 -0.05 -0.38 13.12
CA LEU A 46 0.58 -1.69 13.36
C LEU A 46 2.05 -1.54 13.74
N SER A 47 2.76 -0.61 13.09
CA SER A 47 4.14 -0.22 13.41
C SER A 47 4.24 0.32 14.83
N ALA A 48 3.34 1.24 15.23
CA ALA A 48 3.27 1.73 16.61
C ALA A 48 2.99 0.62 17.63
N ALA A 49 2.11 -0.33 17.28
CA ALA A 49 1.80 -1.49 18.13
C ALA A 49 3.02 -2.41 18.29
N ALA A 50 3.77 -2.66 17.21
CA ALA A 50 5.00 -3.44 17.24
C ALA A 50 6.07 -2.80 18.16
N ILE A 51 6.27 -1.48 18.04
CA ILE A 51 7.21 -0.74 18.90
C ILE A 51 6.77 -0.79 20.36
N SER A 52 5.48 -0.60 20.62
CA SER A 52 4.91 -0.69 21.97
C SER A 52 5.13 -2.09 22.57
N ALA A 53 4.93 -3.14 21.78
CA ALA A 53 5.18 -4.51 22.22
C ALA A 53 6.66 -4.75 22.56
N LEU A 54 7.60 -4.28 21.74
CA LEU A 54 9.03 -4.39 22.01
C LEU A 54 9.47 -3.64 23.27
N LEU A 55 8.86 -2.48 23.55
CA LEU A 55 9.12 -1.70 24.76
C LEU A 55 8.67 -2.42 26.03
N LEU A 56 7.50 -3.07 25.99
CA LEU A 56 6.97 -3.80 27.14
C LEU A 56 7.75 -5.07 27.46
N LEU A 57 8.40 -5.66 26.45
CA LEU A 57 9.18 -6.89 26.59
C LEU A 57 10.64 -6.65 27.02
N ASP A 58 11.00 -5.40 27.33
CA ASP A 58 12.36 -4.95 27.70
C ASP A 58 13.46 -5.43 26.73
N GLY A 59 13.07 -5.65 25.47
CA GLY A 59 13.88 -6.32 24.46
C GLY A 59 14.76 -5.38 23.63
N MET A 60 14.72 -4.08 23.87
CA MET A 60 15.36 -3.10 23.00
C MET A 60 16.51 -2.37 23.67
N THR A 61 17.67 -2.43 23.00
CA THR A 61 18.72 -1.44 23.21
C THR A 61 18.21 -0.05 22.81
N ILE A 62 18.75 1.00 23.44
CA ILE A 62 18.42 2.41 23.13
C ILE A 62 18.57 2.70 21.64
N ASN A 63 19.60 2.14 20.99
CA ASN A 63 19.82 2.29 19.56
C ASN A 63 18.67 1.71 18.74
N ASN A 64 18.21 0.49 19.05
CA ASN A 64 17.08 -0.13 18.36
C ASN A 64 15.80 0.67 18.56
N LEU A 65 15.56 1.20 19.76
CA LEU A 65 14.41 2.05 20.02
C LEU A 65 14.44 3.31 19.15
N ILE A 66 15.58 4.02 19.10
CA ILE A 66 15.73 5.23 18.29
C ILE A 66 15.47 4.93 16.81
N THR A 67 16.06 3.86 16.27
CA THR A 67 15.89 3.49 14.86
C THR A 67 14.43 3.15 14.53
N ASN A 68 13.74 2.40 15.40
CA ASN A 68 12.33 2.05 15.20
C ASN A 68 11.42 3.28 15.28
N VAL A 69 11.62 4.15 16.27
CA VAL A 69 10.83 5.39 16.41
C VAL A 69 11.06 6.33 15.23
N LEU A 70 12.30 6.49 14.77
CA LEU A 70 12.59 7.28 13.56
C LEU A 70 11.91 6.70 12.33
N GLY A 71 11.96 5.38 12.14
CA GLY A 71 11.25 4.68 11.06
C GLY A 71 9.75 4.95 11.10
N TRP A 72 9.14 4.87 12.28
CA TRP A 72 7.73 5.18 12.48
C TRP A 72 7.41 6.65 12.15
N PHE A 73 8.25 7.61 12.55
CA PHE A 73 8.08 9.01 12.16
C PHE A 73 8.14 9.20 10.64
N PHE A 74 9.03 8.50 9.94
CA PHE A 74 9.06 8.52 8.47
C PHE A 74 7.76 8.00 7.85
N GLU A 75 7.18 6.91 8.39
CA GLU A 75 5.89 6.39 7.94
C GLU A 75 4.75 7.41 8.17
N VAL A 76 4.75 8.09 9.33
CA VAL A 76 3.77 9.13 9.65
C VAL A 76 3.89 10.33 8.71
N ILE A 77 5.12 10.82 8.48
CA ILE A 77 5.38 11.94 7.56
C ILE A 77 4.97 11.56 6.13
N PHE A 78 5.31 10.35 5.71
CA PHE A 78 4.93 9.83 4.41
C PHE A 78 3.40 9.79 4.26
N TYR A 79 2.68 9.22 5.23
CA TYR A 79 1.22 9.22 5.26
C TYR A 79 0.63 10.63 5.16
N MET A 80 1.13 11.59 5.96
CA MET A 80 0.69 12.97 5.90
C MET A 80 0.95 13.62 4.53
N GLY A 81 2.10 13.32 3.92
CA GLY A 81 2.46 13.77 2.58
C GLY A 81 1.48 13.27 1.52
N ILE A 82 1.21 11.96 1.49
CA ILE A 82 0.23 11.38 0.56
C ILE A 82 -1.18 11.91 0.84
N HIS A 83 -1.59 12.00 2.11
CA HIS A 83 -2.89 12.52 2.51
C HIS A 83 -3.12 13.93 1.98
N ARG A 84 -2.13 14.81 2.11
CA ARG A 84 -2.19 16.18 1.58
C ARG A 84 -2.28 16.19 0.05
N MET A 85 -1.59 15.28 -0.62
CA MET A 85 -1.53 15.17 -2.08
C MET A 85 -2.73 14.46 -2.70
N ARG A 86 -3.59 13.82 -1.91
CA ARG A 86 -4.77 13.06 -2.37
C ARG A 86 -5.69 13.87 -3.28
N ALA A 87 -5.82 15.17 -3.05
CA ALA A 87 -6.64 16.07 -3.86
C ALA A 87 -6.18 16.20 -5.33
N MET A 88 -4.95 15.78 -5.65
CA MET A 88 -4.43 15.79 -7.02
C MET A 88 -4.93 14.61 -7.87
N VAL A 89 -5.45 13.55 -7.24
CA VAL A 89 -5.98 12.39 -7.96
C VAL A 89 -7.35 12.76 -8.52
N ARG A 90 -7.47 12.82 -9.85
CA ARG A 90 -8.71 13.14 -10.55
C ARG A 90 -9.20 11.93 -11.35
N PRO A 91 -10.51 11.60 -11.31
CA PRO A 91 -11.08 10.53 -12.13
C PRO A 91 -10.84 10.79 -13.62
N GLY A 92 -10.45 9.76 -14.37
CA GLY A 92 -10.23 9.85 -15.82
C GLY A 92 -8.89 10.48 -16.24
N TYR A 93 -8.05 10.91 -15.31
CA TYR A 93 -6.68 11.34 -15.57
C TYR A 93 -5.67 10.31 -15.05
N LEU A 94 -4.45 10.34 -15.58
CA LEU A 94 -3.36 9.49 -15.08
C LEU A 94 -3.10 9.83 -13.61
N ASN A 95 -3.00 8.81 -12.75
CA ASN A 95 -2.70 9.02 -11.34
C ASN A 95 -1.25 9.53 -11.15
N PRO A 96 -1.01 10.72 -10.57
CA PRO A 96 0.33 11.25 -10.36
C PRO A 96 1.19 10.37 -9.44
N PHE A 97 0.58 9.67 -8.49
CA PHE A 97 1.28 8.74 -7.60
C PHE A 97 1.91 7.56 -8.33
N ARG A 98 1.38 7.21 -9.51
CA ARG A 98 1.96 6.14 -10.35
C ARG A 98 3.42 6.45 -10.70
N VAL A 99 3.72 7.71 -11.02
CA VAL A 99 5.05 8.20 -11.38
C VAL A 99 5.86 8.58 -10.15
N MET A 100 5.26 9.30 -9.19
CA MET A 100 5.97 9.74 -7.98
C MET A 100 6.49 8.57 -7.13
N LEU A 101 5.75 7.46 -7.07
CA LEU A 101 6.09 6.31 -6.24
C LEU A 101 6.78 5.18 -7.01
N VAL A 102 7.19 5.41 -8.26
CA VAL A 102 7.79 4.36 -9.10
C VAL A 102 9.08 3.78 -8.50
N GLY A 103 9.83 4.57 -7.73
CA GLY A 103 11.00 4.10 -7.01
C GLY A 103 10.65 3.45 -5.66
N MET A 104 9.66 4.00 -4.95
CA MET A 104 9.33 3.57 -3.59
C MET A 104 8.58 2.24 -3.55
N ARG A 105 7.72 1.94 -4.54
CA ARG A 105 7.00 0.67 -4.65
C ARG A 105 7.89 -0.57 -4.83
N PRO A 106 8.89 -0.60 -5.74
CA PRO A 106 9.75 -1.77 -5.88
C PRO A 106 10.74 -1.90 -4.71
N ILE A 107 11.12 -0.78 -4.06
CA ILE A 107 12.00 -0.78 -2.90
C ILE A 107 11.29 -1.33 -1.66
N SER A 108 10.00 -1.06 -1.48
CA SER A 108 9.26 -1.51 -0.30
C SER A 108 9.00 -3.03 -0.27
N ILE A 109 8.97 -3.70 -1.43
CA ILE A 109 8.82 -5.16 -1.52
C ILE A 109 9.93 -5.94 -0.79
N PRO A 110 11.24 -5.74 -1.07
CA PRO A 110 12.30 -6.45 -0.37
C PRO A 110 12.34 -6.12 1.12
N PHE A 111 11.96 -4.89 1.52
CA PHE A 111 11.82 -4.56 2.94
C PHE A 111 10.71 -5.38 3.63
N ALA A 112 9.56 -5.53 2.99
CA ALA A 112 8.49 -6.37 3.51
C ALA A 112 8.88 -7.86 3.55
N ALA A 113 9.59 -8.34 2.51
CA ALA A 113 10.12 -9.71 2.49
C ALA A 113 11.14 -9.96 3.61
N TYR A 114 12.01 -8.98 3.87
CA TYR A 114 12.99 -9.06 4.95
C TYR A 114 12.34 -9.00 6.33
N ALA A 115 11.27 -8.20 6.51
CA ALA A 115 10.49 -8.18 7.74
C ALA A 115 9.84 -9.54 8.01
N LEU A 116 9.22 -10.15 7.00
CA LEU A 116 8.65 -11.50 7.10
C LEU A 116 9.70 -12.55 7.46
N TYR A 117 10.88 -12.49 6.84
CA TYR A 117 11.98 -13.38 7.18
C TYR A 117 12.35 -13.24 8.67
N GLN A 118 12.48 -12.01 9.17
CA GLN A 118 12.77 -11.76 10.58
C GLN A 118 11.69 -12.30 11.52
N ALA A 119 10.41 -12.19 11.14
CA ALA A 119 9.31 -12.73 11.95
C ALA A 119 9.32 -14.26 12.01
N VAL A 120 9.68 -14.93 10.92
CA VAL A 120 9.77 -16.41 10.87
C VAL A 120 10.98 -16.93 11.62
N THR A 121 12.09 -16.19 11.63
CA THR A 121 13.32 -16.57 12.37
C THR A 121 13.38 -15.97 13.77
N ALA A 122 12.29 -15.40 14.26
CA ALA A 122 12.24 -14.72 15.55
C ALA A 122 12.30 -15.71 16.71
N ASP A 123 12.97 -15.31 17.80
CA ASP A 123 12.77 -15.98 19.08
C ASP A 123 11.34 -15.78 19.59
N ALA A 124 10.79 -16.79 20.27
CA ALA A 124 9.40 -16.81 20.74
C ALA A 124 9.01 -15.60 21.61
N VAL A 125 10.00 -14.96 22.26
CA VAL A 125 9.78 -13.76 23.07
C VAL A 125 9.41 -12.54 22.22
N TYR A 126 9.95 -12.44 20.99
CA TYR A 126 9.76 -11.28 20.09
C TYR A 126 8.79 -11.54 18.94
N GLU A 127 8.31 -12.77 18.82
CA GLU A 127 7.47 -13.25 17.73
C GLU A 127 6.26 -12.33 17.48
N LEU A 128 5.50 -11.99 18.53
CA LEU A 128 4.30 -11.14 18.40
C LEU A 128 4.64 -9.75 17.81
N ALA A 129 5.70 -9.11 18.30
CA ALA A 129 6.08 -7.78 17.84
C ALA A 129 6.59 -7.80 16.39
N LEU A 130 7.37 -8.81 16.02
CA LEU A 130 7.89 -8.98 14.66
C LEU A 130 6.79 -9.34 13.66
N TRP A 131 5.75 -10.08 14.07
CA TRP A 131 4.56 -10.31 13.26
C TRP A 131 3.77 -9.02 13.02
N PHE A 132 3.57 -8.18 14.05
CA PHE A 132 2.93 -6.87 13.87
C PHE A 132 3.73 -5.98 12.91
N ASN A 133 5.06 -5.96 13.05
CA ASN A 133 5.92 -5.22 12.14
C ASN A 133 5.85 -5.75 10.70
N SER A 134 5.86 -7.07 10.52
CA SER A 134 5.76 -7.69 9.20
C SER A 134 4.42 -7.41 8.54
N LEU A 135 3.33 -7.49 9.31
CA LEU A 135 2.00 -7.14 8.85
C LEU A 135 1.94 -5.64 8.47
N SER A 136 2.55 -4.75 9.27
CA SER A 136 2.69 -3.34 8.92
C SER A 136 3.35 -3.16 7.55
N GLN A 137 4.50 -3.79 7.31
CA GLN A 137 5.22 -3.67 6.04
C GLN A 137 4.41 -4.21 4.85
N LEU A 138 3.70 -5.33 5.02
CA LEU A 138 2.83 -5.87 3.97
C LEU A 138 1.66 -4.93 3.64
N VAL A 139 0.99 -4.42 4.67
CA VAL A 139 -0.12 -3.49 4.53
C VAL A 139 0.38 -2.17 3.93
N PHE A 140 1.59 -1.72 4.28
CA PHE A 140 2.22 -0.54 3.68
C PHE A 140 2.47 -0.72 2.19
N VAL A 141 3.06 -1.84 1.76
CA VAL A 141 3.25 -2.18 0.34
C VAL A 141 1.92 -2.21 -0.38
N ALA A 142 0.93 -2.94 0.15
CA ALA A 142 -0.40 -2.99 -0.45
C ALA A 142 -1.04 -1.60 -0.58
N GLY A 143 -0.90 -0.77 0.45
CA GLY A 143 -1.33 0.63 0.45
C GLY A 143 -0.68 1.44 -0.67
N LEU A 144 0.64 1.37 -0.81
CA LEU A 144 1.41 2.05 -1.87
C LEU A 144 0.95 1.69 -3.28
N TYR A 145 0.68 0.41 -3.52
CA TYR A 145 0.18 -0.05 -4.82
C TYR A 145 -1.26 0.39 -5.08
N LEU A 146 -2.14 0.32 -4.07
CA LEU A 146 -3.52 0.77 -4.19
C LEU A 146 -3.65 2.27 -4.48
N ILE A 147 -2.91 3.13 -3.76
CA ILE A 147 -2.91 4.58 -4.04
C ILE A 147 -2.30 4.93 -5.41
N SER A 148 -1.54 4.01 -6.00
CA SER A 148 -0.92 4.18 -7.32
C SER A 148 -1.81 3.69 -8.47
N CYS A 149 -2.94 3.03 -8.17
CA CYS A 149 -3.87 2.55 -9.18
C CYS A 149 -4.58 3.73 -9.86
N ASN A 150 -4.91 3.59 -11.15
CA ASN A 150 -5.68 4.61 -11.86
C ASN A 150 -7.13 4.62 -11.37
N VAL A 151 -7.75 5.80 -11.35
CA VAL A 151 -9.17 5.95 -11.05
C VAL A 151 -9.94 5.94 -12.37
N PRO A 152 -10.78 4.91 -12.63
CA PRO A 152 -11.51 4.82 -13.89
C PRO A 152 -12.49 6.01 -14.06
N PRO A 153 -12.75 6.43 -15.31
CA PRO A 153 -13.61 7.58 -15.57
C PRO A 153 -15.06 7.33 -15.14
N PRO A 154 -15.78 8.37 -14.66
CA PRO A 154 -17.18 8.27 -14.27
C PRO A 154 -18.02 7.93 -15.51
N GLY A 155 -18.55 6.71 -15.57
CA GLY A 155 -19.32 6.18 -16.71
C GLY A 155 -18.84 4.81 -17.20
N HIS A 156 -17.54 4.50 -17.07
CA HIS A 156 -17.03 3.15 -17.36
C HIS A 156 -17.32 2.16 -16.22
N ARG A 157 -17.38 2.63 -14.96
CA ARG A 157 -17.79 1.81 -13.81
C ARG A 157 -19.27 1.42 -13.84
N ALA A 158 -20.15 2.33 -14.25
CA ALA A 158 -21.58 2.04 -14.45
C ALA A 158 -21.81 0.97 -15.53
N ARG A 159 -20.90 0.86 -16.51
CA ARG A 159 -20.95 -0.17 -17.56
C ARG A 159 -20.50 -1.54 -17.06
N GLN A 160 -19.61 -1.61 -16.06
CA GLN A 160 -19.17 -2.86 -15.44
C GLN A 160 -20.15 -3.38 -14.38
N THR A 161 -20.84 -2.50 -13.65
CA THR A 161 -21.97 -2.90 -12.78
C THR A 161 -23.23 -3.26 -13.58
N SER A 162 -23.30 -2.90 -14.86
CA SER A 162 -24.36 -3.29 -15.79
C SER A 162 -24.14 -4.67 -16.45
N PHE A 163 -23.45 -5.61 -15.80
CA PHE A 163 -23.52 -7.03 -16.21
C PHE A 163 -24.84 -7.72 -15.77
N GLY A 164 -25.91 -6.92 -15.58
CA GLY A 164 -27.24 -7.38 -15.18
C GLY A 164 -28.40 -6.60 -15.81
N ARG A 165 -28.15 -5.67 -16.75
CA ARG A 165 -29.22 -5.00 -17.49
C ARG A 165 -28.99 -5.18 -18.99
N GLY A 166 -29.94 -5.86 -19.61
CA GLY A 166 -30.00 -6.08 -21.05
C GLY A 166 -29.97 -4.79 -21.87
N PRO A 167 -29.91 -4.91 -23.21
CA PRO A 167 -29.69 -3.78 -24.11
C PRO A 167 -30.72 -2.66 -23.86
N LEU A 168 -30.22 -1.43 -23.78
CA LEU A 168 -31.05 -0.23 -23.74
C LEU A 168 -31.85 -0.14 -25.07
N PRO A 169 -33.19 -0.08 -25.02
CA PRO A 169 -33.98 0.21 -26.20
C PRO A 169 -33.86 1.71 -26.44
N ASN A 170 -33.10 2.12 -27.46
CA ASN A 170 -33.28 3.35 -28.26
C ASN A 170 -32.09 3.57 -29.22
N GLU A 171 -31.68 2.52 -29.93
CA GLU A 171 -30.79 2.60 -31.11
C GLU A 171 -31.48 1.90 -32.30
N LEU A 172 -32.75 2.26 -32.55
CA LEU A 172 -33.48 1.98 -33.79
C LEU A 172 -34.45 3.13 -34.06
#